data_AF-A0A1V2JRZ4-F1
#
_entry.id   AF-A0A1V2JRZ4-F1
#
_cell.length_a   1.000
_cell.length_b   1.000
_cell.length_c   1.000
_cell.angle_alpha   90.00
_cell.angle_beta   90.00
_cell.angle_gamma   90.00
#
_symmetry.space_group_name_H-M   'P 1'
#
loop_
_entity.id
_entity.type
_entity.pdbx_description
1 polymer ?
#
loop_
_entity_poly.entity_id
_entity_poly.type
_entity_poly.pdbx_seq_one_letter_code
_entity_poly.pdbx_strand_id
1 'polypeptide(L)'
;MEKVDDLTREKLREWQMRRLEIKDRIQSHPEQTLELSRVLDQMDDEHAEILSQAEMIRSAQVVDEPAQPPLAGACRLQLNVAAQSAEDLRRLLDMAVFELQQQISAMASAADAGPHFGSMSGSLGEYRFELGGQGNA
;
A
#
# COMPACT_ATOMS: atom_id res chain seq x y z
N MET A 1 -10.32 7.93 -11.18
CA MET A 1 -8.91 7.52 -10.98
C MET A 1 -7.98 8.74 -10.99
N GLU A 2 -8.22 9.74 -11.84
CA GLU A 2 -7.48 11.03 -11.87
C GLU A 2 -7.40 11.80 -10.52
N LYS A 3 -8.47 11.80 -9.72
CA LYS A 3 -8.55 12.61 -8.49
C LYS A 3 -7.45 12.37 -7.46
N VAL A 4 -6.87 11.17 -7.43
CA VAL A 4 -5.79 10.82 -6.47
C VAL A 4 -4.45 11.37 -6.95
N ASP A 5 -4.18 11.29 -8.26
CA ASP A 5 -3.03 11.95 -8.89
C ASP A 5 -3.14 13.48 -8.83
N ASP A 6 -4.34 14.04 -8.98
CA ASP A 6 -4.58 15.48 -8.82
C ASP A 6 -4.22 15.96 -7.40
N LEU A 7 -4.59 15.20 -6.36
CA LEU A 7 -4.24 15.53 -4.97
C LEU A 7 -2.72 15.50 -4.74
N THR A 8 -2.03 14.51 -5.28
CA THR A 8 -0.56 14.42 -5.20
C THR A 8 0.13 15.57 -5.94
N ARG A 9 -0.39 15.96 -7.11
CA ARG A 9 0.12 17.10 -7.89
C ARG A 9 -0.17 18.43 -7.21
N GLU A 10 -1.31 18.56 -6.55
CA GLU A 10 -1.66 19.74 -5.74
C GLU A 10 -0.68 19.89 -4.57
N LYS A 11 -0.46 18.82 -3.79
CA LYS A 11 0.53 18.82 -2.70
C LYS A 11 1.94 19.17 -3.17
N LEU A 12 2.35 18.67 -4.34
CA LEU A 12 3.65 19.01 -4.93
C LEU A 12 3.75 20.50 -5.28
N ARG A 13 2.68 21.10 -5.82
CA ARG A 13 2.65 22.53 -6.14
C ARG A 13 2.67 23.39 -4.88
N GLU A 14 1.90 23.01 -3.86
CA GLU A 14 1.91 23.71 -2.57
C GLU A 14 3.30 23.64 -1.91
N TRP A 15 3.95 22.49 -1.97
CA TRP A 15 5.33 22.32 -1.51
C TRP A 15 6.32 23.21 -2.27
N GLN A 16 6.23 23.26 -3.60
CA GLN A 16 7.07 24.13 -4.44
C GLN A 16 6.87 25.61 -4.10
N MET A 17 5.64 26.04 -3.83
CA MET A 17 5.32 27.41 -3.45
C MET A 17 5.91 27.76 -2.09
N ARG A 18 5.70 26.91 -1.07
CA ARG A 18 6.29 27.09 0.26
C ARG A 18 7.81 27.17 0.21
N ARG A 19 8.46 26.38 -0.64
CA ARG A 19 9.92 26.37 -0.78
C ARG A 19 10.42 27.70 -1.32
N LEU A 20 9.69 28.27 -2.27
CA LEU A 20 10.00 29.57 -2.85
C LEU A 20 9.87 30.68 -1.80
N GLU A 21 8.79 30.67 -1.01
CA GLU A 21 8.58 31.63 0.08
C GLU A 21 9.66 31.54 1.17
N ILE A 22 10.10 30.33 1.52
CA ILE A 22 11.18 30.15 2.50
C ILE A 22 12.52 30.64 1.94
N LYS A 23 12.83 30.36 0.66
CA LYS A 23 14.03 30.92 0.02
C LYS A 23 14.00 32.44 -0.04
N ASP A 24 12.84 33.03 -0.32
CA ASP A 24 12.65 34.48 -0.31
C ASP A 24 12.85 35.07 1.10
N ARG A 25 12.32 34.42 2.14
CA ARG A 25 12.57 34.81 3.54
C ARG A 25 14.02 34.68 3.96
N ILE A 26 14.77 33.69 3.47
CA ILE A 26 16.22 33.59 3.71
C ILE A 26 16.96 34.77 3.07
N GLN A 27 16.57 35.16 1.87
CA GLN A 27 17.15 36.32 1.18
C GLN A 27 16.82 37.63 1.89
N SER A 28 15.60 37.75 2.42
CA SER A 28 15.13 38.95 3.12
C SER A 28 15.62 39.05 4.57
N HIS A 29 15.84 37.90 5.24
CA HIS A 29 16.25 37.81 6.64
C HIS A 29 17.43 36.86 6.82
N PRO A 30 18.66 37.30 6.48
CA PRO A 30 19.85 36.49 6.63
C PRO A 30 20.14 36.09 8.09
N GLU A 31 19.62 36.86 9.05
CA GLU A 31 19.67 36.55 10.49
C GLU A 31 18.90 35.28 10.89
N GLN A 32 17.90 34.85 10.10
CA GLN A 32 17.11 33.64 10.32
C GLN A 32 17.55 32.48 9.41
N THR A 33 18.65 32.64 8.65
CA THR A 33 19.11 31.65 7.65
C THR A 33 19.24 30.24 8.21
N LEU A 34 19.81 30.08 9.41
CA LEU A 34 19.99 28.76 10.02
C LEU A 34 18.67 28.07 10.37
N GLU A 35 17.69 28.84 10.83
CA GLU A 35 16.38 28.32 11.21
C GLU A 35 15.56 27.97 9.95
N LEU A 36 15.58 28.86 8.96
CA LEU A 36 14.93 28.66 7.67
C LEU A 36 15.58 27.53 6.84
N SER A 37 16.90 27.32 6.99
CA SER A 37 17.60 26.16 6.40
C SER A 37 17.08 24.85 6.97
N ARG A 38 16.84 24.76 8.29
CA ARG A 38 16.25 23.54 8.89
C ARG A 38 14.84 23.28 8.40
N VAL A 39 14.07 24.34 8.16
CA VAL A 39 12.72 24.19 7.59
C VAL A 39 12.81 23.69 6.15
N LEU A 40 13.83 24.10 5.36
CA LEU A 40 14.07 23.52 4.04
C LEU A 40 14.45 22.04 4.10
N ASP A 41 15.31 21.64 5.04
CA ASP A 41 15.67 20.22 5.22
C ASP A 41 14.44 19.38 5.57
N GLN A 42 13.61 19.86 6.51
CA GLN A 42 12.34 19.20 6.86
C GLN A 42 11.36 19.14 5.67
N MET A 43 11.36 20.17 4.82
CA MET A 43 10.56 20.18 3.60
C MET A 43 11.07 19.16 2.58
N ASP A 44 12.38 18.95 2.47
CA ASP A 44 12.93 17.92 1.57
C ASP A 44 12.51 16.50 2.02
N ASP A 45 12.38 16.25 3.33
CA ASP A 45 11.79 15.02 3.86
C ASP A 45 10.30 14.88 3.48
N GLU A 46 9.49 15.94 3.63
CA GLU A 46 8.08 15.93 3.23
C GLU A 46 7.91 15.68 1.71
N HIS A 47 8.83 16.19 0.89
CA HIS A 47 8.85 15.93 -0.55
C HIS A 47 9.16 14.46 -0.87
N ALA A 48 10.13 13.88 -0.15
CA ALA A 48 10.43 12.46 -0.27
C ALA A 48 9.21 11.60 0.11
N GLU A 49 8.45 11.98 1.13
CA GLU A 49 7.20 11.30 1.51
C GLU A 49 6.09 11.44 0.46
N ILE A 50 5.91 12.62 -0.15
CA ILE A 50 4.92 12.83 -1.22
C ILE A 50 5.26 11.97 -2.44
N LEU A 51 6.54 11.91 -2.84
CA LEU A 51 7.00 11.08 -3.95
C LEU A 51 6.87 9.59 -3.63
N SER A 52 7.26 9.17 -2.42
CA SER A 52 7.13 7.78 -1.97
C SER A 52 5.67 7.32 -1.97
N GLN A 53 4.75 8.15 -1.49
CA GLN A 53 3.31 7.87 -1.57
C GLN A 53 2.82 7.79 -3.02
N ALA A 54 3.27 8.70 -3.89
CA ALA A 54 2.93 8.68 -5.32
C ALA A 54 3.44 7.40 -6.01
N GLU A 55 4.68 6.99 -5.71
CA GLU A 55 5.29 5.77 -6.23
C GLU A 55 4.62 4.52 -5.67
N MET A 56 4.22 4.51 -4.39
CA MET A 56 3.51 3.38 -3.80
C MET A 56 2.13 3.20 -4.44
N ILE A 57 1.39 4.30 -4.69
CA ILE A 57 0.09 4.28 -5.38
C ILE A 57 0.26 3.84 -6.85
N ARG A 58 1.28 4.35 -7.54
CA ARG A 58 1.60 3.96 -8.92
C ARG A 58 2.03 2.48 -9.00
N SER A 59 2.87 2.03 -8.07
CA SER A 59 3.34 0.64 -8.01
C SER A 59 2.21 -0.32 -7.67
N ALA A 60 1.29 0.08 -6.78
CA ALA A 60 0.06 -0.68 -6.51
C ALA A 60 -0.87 -0.76 -7.74
N GLN A 61 -0.78 0.18 -8.69
CA GLN A 61 -1.52 0.11 -9.97
C GLN A 61 -0.81 -0.68 -11.06
N VAL A 62 0.50 -0.90 -10.98
CA VAL A 62 1.30 -1.61 -12.00
C VAL A 62 1.46 -3.11 -11.69
N VAL A 63 1.11 -3.57 -10.48
CA VAL A 63 1.14 -5.01 -10.13
C VAL A 63 -0.13 -5.73 -10.65
N ASP A 64 -0.21 -5.83 -11.97
CA ASP A 64 -0.54 -7.08 -12.63
C ASP A 64 0.81 -7.81 -12.78
N GLU A 65 0.97 -8.95 -12.11
CA GLU A 65 2.16 -9.81 -12.06
C GLU A 65 3.35 -9.35 -11.15
N PRO A 66 3.75 -10.16 -10.13
CA PRO A 66 4.81 -9.76 -9.21
C PRO A 66 6.07 -10.64 -9.29
N ALA A 67 7.18 -10.06 -9.72
CA ALA A 67 8.51 -10.53 -9.33
C ALA A 67 9.03 -9.66 -8.16
N GLN A 68 8.58 -9.96 -6.95
CA GLN A 68 9.17 -9.41 -5.72
C GLN A 68 10.27 -10.36 -5.22
N PRO A 69 11.41 -9.87 -4.73
CA PRO A 69 12.42 -10.73 -4.12
C PRO A 69 11.81 -11.47 -2.91
N PRO A 70 12.15 -12.76 -2.70
CA PRO A 70 11.54 -13.55 -1.66
C PRO A 70 11.93 -12.95 -0.30
N LEU A 71 10.96 -12.34 0.36
CA LEU A 71 11.00 -12.11 1.79
C LEU A 71 11.11 -13.50 2.44
N ALA A 72 12.33 -13.89 2.81
CA ALA A 72 12.58 -15.15 3.51
C ALA A 72 11.75 -15.15 4.80
N GLY A 73 10.65 -15.93 4.80
CA GLY A 73 9.70 -16.02 5.91
C GLY A 73 8.43 -15.17 5.81
N ALA A 74 8.16 -14.44 4.72
CA ALA A 74 6.88 -13.74 4.60
C ALA A 74 5.79 -14.66 4.01
N CYS A 75 4.73 -14.89 4.78
CA CYS A 75 3.50 -15.46 4.26
C CYS A 75 2.92 -14.50 3.20
N ARG A 76 2.79 -14.98 1.96
CA ARG A 76 2.18 -14.21 0.88
C ARG A 76 0.72 -14.61 0.73
N LEU A 77 -0.18 -13.66 0.88
CA LEU A 77 -1.61 -13.83 0.64
C LEU A 77 -2.04 -13.02 -0.58
N GLN A 78 -2.75 -13.66 -1.51
CA GLN A 78 -3.50 -12.98 -2.56
C GLN A 78 -4.97 -13.35 -2.41
N LEU A 79 -5.85 -12.34 -2.32
CA LEU A 79 -7.30 -12.50 -2.23
C LEU A 79 -7.95 -11.68 -3.34
N ASN A 80 -8.65 -12.36 -4.24
CA ASN A 80 -9.45 -11.76 -5.30
C ASN A 80 -10.93 -11.95 -4.96
N VAL A 81 -11.68 -10.85 -4.90
CA VAL A 81 -13.13 -10.85 -4.58
C VAL A 81 -13.87 -10.07 -5.65
N ALA A 82 -14.88 -10.70 -6.25
CA ALA A 82 -15.79 -10.07 -7.20
C ALA A 82 -17.23 -10.19 -6.67
N ALA A 83 -17.92 -9.05 -6.58
CA ALA A 83 -19.30 -8.97 -6.08
C ALA A 83 -20.12 -7.99 -6.93
N GLN A 84 -21.44 -8.16 -6.91
CA GLN A 84 -22.38 -7.31 -7.68
C GLN A 84 -22.73 -6.00 -6.94
N SER A 85 -22.52 -5.95 -5.63
CA SER A 85 -22.80 -4.79 -4.78
C SER A 85 -21.70 -4.57 -3.73
N ALA A 86 -21.55 -3.33 -3.25
CA ALA A 86 -20.59 -3.02 -2.18
C ALA A 86 -20.89 -3.74 -0.86
N GLU A 87 -22.17 -3.97 -0.53
CA GLU A 87 -22.57 -4.78 0.63
C GLU A 87 -22.18 -6.25 0.47
N ASP A 88 -22.36 -6.80 -0.72
CA ASP A 88 -22.00 -8.19 -1.03
C ASP A 88 -20.47 -8.37 -1.01
N LEU A 89 -19.72 -7.40 -1.53
CA LEU A 89 -18.26 -7.37 -1.46
C LEU A 89 -17.78 -7.43 0.00
N ARG A 90 -18.39 -6.64 0.88
CA ARG A 90 -18.05 -6.62 2.30
C ARG A 90 -18.32 -7.97 2.95
N ARG A 91 -19.48 -8.58 2.69
CA ARG A 91 -19.82 -9.91 3.22
C ARG A 91 -18.88 -11.01 2.74
N LEU A 92 -18.54 -11.00 1.45
CA LEU A 92 -17.58 -11.95 0.88
C LEU A 92 -16.19 -11.76 1.46
N LEU A 93 -15.77 -10.52 1.74
CA LEU A 93 -14.49 -10.24 2.38
C LEU A 93 -14.46 -10.71 3.84
N ASP A 94 -15.51 -10.44 4.62
CA ASP A 94 -15.64 -10.95 6.00
C ASP A 94 -15.61 -12.49 6.01
N MET A 95 -16.30 -13.15 5.08
CA MET A 95 -16.26 -14.61 4.93
C MET A 95 -14.86 -15.13 4.54
N ALA A 96 -14.23 -14.52 3.54
CA ALA A 96 -12.90 -14.92 3.08
C ALA A 96 -11.83 -14.76 4.17
N VAL A 97 -11.92 -13.68 4.96
CA VAL A 97 -11.02 -13.46 6.11
C VAL A 97 -11.26 -14.50 7.20
N PHE A 98 -12.52 -14.83 7.50
CA PHE A 98 -12.85 -15.85 8.49
C PHE A 98 -12.30 -17.23 8.08
N GLU A 99 -12.49 -17.64 6.83
CA GLU A 99 -11.93 -18.90 6.33
C GLU A 99 -10.40 -18.89 6.31
N LEU A 100 -9.79 -17.78 5.92
CA LEU A 100 -8.34 -17.63 5.95
C LEU A 100 -7.79 -17.77 7.37
N GLN A 101 -8.44 -17.14 8.36
CA GLN A 101 -8.05 -17.28 9.76
C GLN A 101 -8.13 -18.73 10.23
N GLN A 102 -9.21 -19.44 9.88
CA GLN A 102 -9.35 -20.87 10.18
C GLN A 102 -8.23 -21.70 9.54
N GLN A 103 -7.85 -21.39 8.30
CA GLN A 103 -6.74 -22.09 7.62
C GLN A 103 -5.37 -21.77 8.22
N ILE A 104 -5.09 -20.52 8.59
CA ILE A 104 -3.84 -20.14 9.26
C ILE A 104 -3.72 -20.83 10.63
N SER A 105 -4.81 -20.88 11.40
CA SER A 105 -4.84 -21.60 12.68
C SER A 105 -4.67 -23.11 12.51
N ALA A 106 -5.23 -23.70 11.44
CA ALA A 106 -5.00 -25.10 11.09
C ALA A 106 -3.54 -25.35 10.66
N MET A 107 -2.95 -24.46 9.87
CA MET A 107 -1.56 -24.53 9.40
C MET A 107 -0.56 -24.39 10.56
N ALA A 108 -0.83 -23.53 11.54
CA ALA A 108 -0.01 -23.44 12.76
C ALA A 108 0.00 -24.76 13.57
N SER A 109 -0.99 -25.63 13.35
CA SER A 109 -1.12 -26.93 14.02
C SER A 109 -0.61 -28.12 13.19
N ALA A 110 -0.48 -27.98 11.86
CA ALA A 110 -0.04 -29.02 10.93
C ALA A 110 1.20 -28.54 10.17
N ALA A 111 2.38 -29.07 10.54
CA ALA A 111 3.69 -28.63 10.08
C ALA A 111 4.03 -28.94 8.60
N ASP A 112 3.09 -29.42 7.80
CA ASP A 112 3.33 -29.76 6.41
C ASP A 112 2.03 -29.62 5.62
N ALA A 113 1.92 -28.56 4.83
CA ALA A 113 1.05 -28.55 3.67
C ALA A 113 1.45 -27.37 2.77
N GLY A 114 1.54 -27.66 1.47
CA GLY A 114 1.96 -26.74 0.42
C GLY A 114 1.02 -25.53 0.25
N PRO A 115 1.04 -24.85 -0.91
CA PRO A 115 0.18 -23.70 -1.12
C PRO A 115 -1.30 -24.08 -0.94
N HIS A 116 -1.97 -23.41 -0.01
CA HIS A 116 -3.38 -23.66 0.28
C HIS A 116 -4.24 -22.71 -0.55
N PHE A 117 -5.23 -23.29 -1.21
CA PHE A 117 -6.15 -22.57 -2.09
C PHE A 117 -7.56 -22.69 -1.52
N GLY A 118 -8.24 -21.56 -1.34
CA GLY A 118 -9.65 -21.51 -1.02
C GLY A 118 -10.38 -20.73 -2.11
N SER A 119 -11.40 -21.35 -2.72
CA SER A 119 -12.27 -20.67 -3.67
C SER A 119 -13.72 -20.96 -3.34
N MET A 120 -14.53 -19.92 -3.24
CA MET A 120 -15.97 -20.03 -3.13
C MET A 120 -16.61 -19.24 -4.26
N SER A 121 -17.53 -19.89 -4.97
CA SER A 121 -18.34 -19.26 -6.01
C SER A 121 -19.81 -19.51 -5.67
N GLY A 122 -20.59 -18.45 -5.52
CA GLY A 122 -21.97 -18.52 -5.05
C GLY A 122 -22.82 -17.34 -5.48
N SER A 123 -24.06 -17.29 -5.01
CA SER A 123 -25.04 -16.28 -5.45
C SER A 123 -24.65 -14.83 -5.13
N LEU A 124 -23.74 -14.61 -4.17
CA LEU A 124 -23.30 -13.28 -3.74
C LEU A 124 -22.09 -12.78 -4.55
N GLY A 125 -21.46 -13.66 -5.33
CA GLY A 125 -20.23 -13.40 -6.05
C GLY A 125 -19.23 -14.54 -5.88
N GLU A 126 -18.01 -14.28 -6.29
CA GLU A 126 -16.92 -15.24 -6.23
C GLU A 126 -15.71 -14.64 -5.51
N TYR A 127 -15.05 -15.45 -4.69
CA TYR A 127 -13.74 -15.12 -4.19
C TYR A 127 -12.80 -16.30 -4.30
N ARG A 128 -11.53 -15.96 -4.52
CA ARG A 128 -10.40 -16.90 -4.53
C ARG A 128 -9.29 -16.31 -3.70
N PHE A 129 -8.73 -17.12 -2.81
CA PHE A 129 -7.50 -16.78 -2.13
C PHE A 129 -6.45 -17.87 -2.27
N GLU A 130 -5.21 -17.41 -2.33
CA GLU A 130 -4.02 -18.23 -2.44
C GLU A 130 -3.07 -17.83 -1.31
N LEU A 131 -2.74 -18.79 -0.45
CA LEU A 131 -1.80 -18.60 0.65
C LEU A 131 -0.53 -19.39 0.36
N GLY A 132 0.52 -18.66 -0.03
CA GLY A 132 1.85 -19.20 -0.27
C GLY A 132 2.67 -19.22 1.03
N GLY A 133 2.87 -20.41 1.60
CA GLY A 133 3.89 -20.66 2.61
C GLY A 133 5.14 -21.21 1.95
N GLN A 134 6.26 -20.49 2.01
CA GLN A 134 7.54 -21.03 1.55
C GLN A 134 8.06 -22.02 2.60
N GLY A 135 7.69 -23.30 2.46
CA GLY A 135 8.32 -24.40 3.17
C GLY A 135 9.79 -24.46 2.78
N ASN A 136 10.67 -24.28 3.76
CA ASN A 136 12.12 -24.35 3.61
C ASN A 136 12.50 -25.82 3.36
N ALA A 137 12.97 -26.14 2.15
CA ALA A 137 13.57 -27.44 1.82
C ALA A 137 15.07 -27.44 2.11
#